data_AF-A0A0L8GBV5-F1
#
_entry.id   AF-A0A0L8GBV5-F1
#
_cell.length_a   1.000
_cell.length_b   1.000
_cell.length_c   1.000
_cell.angle_alpha   90.00
_cell.angle_beta   90.00
_cell.angle_gamma   90.00
#
_symmetry.space_group_name_H-M   'P 1'
#
loop_
_entity.id
_entity.type
_entity.pdbx_description
1 polymer ?
#
loop_
_entity_poly.entity_id
_entity_poly.type
_entity_poly.pdbx_seq_one_letter_code
_entity_poly.pdbx_strand_id
1 'polypeptide(L)'
;MPLKDSWMSRRRHFSQSMSHTQLHTLIFVTFMCLFVRCCTSGATPLDYKYSVFMDGGSTSTKLRIYKWQTPSLRDDIPHFTQISVSRYTPGISEYSDNLTAIASYIRPMILESMELVPKDLHKITPIYFMATAGMNTSVGVLEMGGGSTQIVFVPKTPIYANKFITHIGSTYYHTYAHSYLNFGQAYLIERVQDHLLQQSGTNDSVLDPCRLRGDNATVSDENGRSVIMIGNGNAESCREILEDFLNKQPPSDCSPKPCSIGTTYQSPLGDTIFYAVSAFVYPTNQINSTDADERLNMDLMIKNTKTYCEMTIDEAVEVTGATPKYASNNCISGVFIPLLLKNAYGFPQNTTSIYMKKTINNKSPG
;
A
#
# COMPACT_ATOMS: atom_id res chain seq x y z
N MET A 1 104.90 49.83 20.91
CA MET A 1 105.49 50.56 19.76
C MET A 1 105.66 49.56 18.63
N PRO A 2 105.23 49.83 17.38
CA PRO A 2 104.40 50.90 16.82
C PRO A 2 102.99 50.37 16.40
N LEU A 3 101.84 51.07 16.52
CA LEU A 3 101.33 52.32 15.91
C LEU A 3 100.92 52.23 14.42
N LYS A 4 99.60 52.17 14.16
CA LYS A 4 98.75 53.05 13.28
C LYS A 4 97.45 52.31 12.94
N ASP A 5 96.30 52.69 13.51
CA ASP A 5 95.37 53.77 13.10
C ASP A 5 94.47 53.43 11.91
N SER A 6 93.17 53.16 12.20
CA SER A 6 92.03 53.76 11.47
C SER A 6 90.71 53.58 12.25
N TRP A 7 90.31 54.64 12.97
CA TRP A 7 89.07 55.43 12.79
C TRP A 7 87.90 54.74 12.04
N MET A 8 86.61 54.79 12.40
CA MET A 8 85.82 55.65 13.29
C MET A 8 84.33 55.19 13.26
N SER A 9 83.50 55.74 14.16
CA SER A 9 82.02 55.89 14.10
C SER A 9 81.23 54.94 15.02
N ARG A 10 81.00 55.34 16.28
CA ARG A 10 79.92 56.22 16.82
C ARG A 10 78.54 55.56 16.91
N ARG A 11 78.23 55.10 18.13
CA ARG A 11 76.86 55.10 18.67
C ARG A 11 76.35 56.54 18.70
N ARG A 12 75.19 56.81 18.09
CA ARG A 12 74.37 57.99 18.39
C ARG A 12 72.93 57.56 18.54
N HIS A 13 72.38 57.85 19.73
CA HIS A 13 70.96 58.04 19.93
C HIS A 13 70.42 58.96 18.84
N PHE A 14 69.37 58.51 18.16
CA PHE A 14 68.53 59.36 17.34
C PHE A 14 67.11 59.29 17.91
N SER A 15 66.81 60.22 18.82
CA SER A 15 65.44 60.64 19.10
C SER A 15 64.98 61.42 17.88
N GLN A 16 64.30 60.75 16.95
CA GLN A 16 63.64 61.41 15.83
C GLN A 16 62.17 61.60 16.21
N SER A 17 61.79 62.83 16.53
CA SER A 17 60.38 63.22 16.61
C SER A 17 59.78 63.08 15.21
N MET A 18 58.84 62.14 15.06
CA MET A 18 58.13 61.91 13.81
C MET A 18 57.32 63.18 13.47
N SER A 19 57.50 63.74 12.27
CA SER A 19 56.76 64.94 11.88
C SER A 19 55.27 64.62 11.70
N HIS A 20 54.40 65.61 11.90
CA HIS A 20 52.94 65.45 11.73
C HIS A 20 52.57 64.84 10.37
N THR A 21 53.28 65.20 9.31
CA THR A 21 53.11 64.64 7.96
C THR A 21 53.49 63.16 7.87
N GLN A 22 54.54 62.71 8.56
CA GLN A 22 54.90 61.29 8.61
C GLN A 22 53.89 60.48 9.42
N LEU A 23 53.34 61.03 10.50
CA LEU A 23 52.27 60.39 11.28
C LEU A 23 50.98 60.23 10.47
N HIS A 24 50.57 61.26 9.71
CA HIS A 24 49.40 61.16 8.83
C HIS A 24 49.61 60.15 7.71
N THR A 25 50.82 60.07 7.14
CA THR A 25 51.12 59.10 6.08
C THR A 25 51.09 57.67 6.63
N LEU A 26 51.66 57.44 7.81
CA LEU A 26 51.62 56.13 8.47
C LEU A 26 50.18 55.72 8.80
N ILE A 27 49.39 56.63 9.38
CA ILE A 27 47.98 56.40 9.69
C ILE A 27 47.21 56.06 8.41
N PHE A 28 47.40 56.82 7.33
CA PHE A 28 46.73 56.59 6.05
C PHE A 28 47.12 55.25 5.42
N VAL A 29 48.39 54.85 5.49
CA VAL A 29 48.86 53.53 5.00
C VAL A 29 48.31 52.40 5.87
N THR A 30 48.28 52.52 7.19
CA THR A 30 47.63 51.52 8.06
C THR A 30 46.11 51.46 7.84
N PHE A 31 45.45 52.60 7.63
CA PHE A 31 44.03 52.65 7.33
C PHE A 31 43.74 52.02 5.98
N MET A 32 44.56 52.28 4.97
CA MET A 32 44.44 51.69 3.64
C MET A 32 44.77 50.18 3.65
N CYS A 33 45.76 49.74 4.41
CA CYS A 33 46.03 48.30 4.62
C CYS A 33 44.91 47.61 5.39
N LEU A 34 44.31 48.24 6.41
CA LEU A 34 43.13 47.74 7.12
C LEU A 34 41.90 47.71 6.20
N PHE A 35 41.73 48.70 5.33
CA PHE A 35 40.65 48.75 4.33
C PHE A 35 40.84 47.67 3.26
N VAL A 36 42.06 47.48 2.73
CA VAL A 36 42.37 46.44 1.74
C VAL A 36 42.25 45.04 2.36
N ARG A 37 42.60 44.85 3.64
CA ARG A 37 42.41 43.59 4.36
C ARG A 37 40.93 43.34 4.71
N CYS A 38 40.14 44.38 4.93
CA CYS A 38 38.68 44.32 5.06
C CYS A 38 37.99 44.00 3.71
N CYS A 39 38.51 44.53 2.60
CA CYS A 39 37.96 44.33 1.26
C CYS A 39 38.38 43.02 0.58
N THR A 40 39.36 42.28 1.11
CA THR A 40 39.84 41.01 0.50
C THR A 40 39.40 39.74 1.23
N SER A 41 38.65 39.84 2.33
CA SER A 41 37.92 38.70 2.92
C SER A 41 36.51 38.60 2.35
N GLY A 42 36.42 38.46 1.03
CA GLY A 42 35.18 38.34 0.26
C GLY A 42 34.89 36.92 -0.22
N ALA A 43 35.47 35.89 0.39
CA ALA A 43 34.96 34.53 0.21
C ALA A 43 33.78 34.36 1.18
N THR A 44 32.56 34.54 0.69
CA THR A 44 31.38 34.07 1.43
C THR A 44 31.59 32.59 1.75
N PRO A 45 31.36 32.12 2.99
CA PRO A 45 31.40 30.70 3.30
C PRO A 45 30.47 29.98 2.32
N LEU A 46 31.00 29.00 1.60
CA LEU A 46 30.21 28.22 0.64
C LEU A 46 29.01 27.61 1.38
N ASP A 47 27.79 28.01 1.01
CA ASP A 47 26.54 27.49 1.59
C ASP A 47 26.32 26.06 1.10
N TYR A 48 26.85 25.11 1.87
CA TYR A 48 26.68 23.69 1.60
C TYR A 48 25.48 23.13 2.35
N LYS A 49 24.69 22.34 1.63
CA LYS A 49 23.61 21.53 2.17
C LYS A 49 23.98 20.06 2.12
N TYR A 50 23.41 19.30 3.05
CA TYR A 50 23.63 17.86 3.19
C TYR A 50 22.29 17.14 3.18
N SER A 51 22.32 15.86 2.82
CA SER A 51 21.18 14.96 2.96
C SER A 51 21.69 13.56 3.23
N VAL A 52 21.02 12.86 4.13
CA VAL A 52 21.33 11.50 4.52
C VAL A 52 20.23 10.58 4.01
N PHE A 53 20.60 9.51 3.32
CA PHE A 53 19.68 8.49 2.81
C PHE A 53 20.05 7.13 3.38
N MET A 54 19.10 6.46 4.01
CA MET A 54 19.21 5.08 4.49
C MET A 54 18.30 4.21 3.64
N ASP A 55 18.86 3.52 2.66
CA ASP A 55 18.16 2.65 1.71
C ASP A 55 18.13 1.21 2.26
N GLY A 56 17.05 0.89 2.98
CA GLY A 56 16.84 -0.37 3.68
C GLY A 56 16.35 -1.48 2.77
N GLY A 57 17.27 -2.30 2.27
CA GLY A 57 16.98 -3.52 1.52
C GLY A 57 16.94 -4.77 2.40
N SER A 58 16.61 -5.93 1.81
CA SER A 58 16.29 -7.17 2.54
C SER A 58 17.55 -7.86 3.01
N THR A 59 18.59 -7.74 2.21
CA THR A 59 19.93 -8.24 2.52
C THR A 59 20.77 -7.22 3.29
N SER A 60 20.56 -5.92 3.05
CA SER A 60 21.39 -4.86 3.65
C SER A 60 20.73 -3.49 3.58
N THR A 61 21.05 -2.61 4.53
CA THR A 61 20.76 -1.18 4.45
C THR A 61 21.98 -0.42 3.94
N LYS A 62 21.80 0.46 2.95
CA LYS A 62 22.86 1.32 2.39
C LYS A 62 22.67 2.75 2.88
N LEU A 63 23.62 3.24 3.68
CA LEU A 63 23.71 4.65 4.05
C LEU A 63 24.42 5.42 2.94
N ARG A 64 23.83 6.51 2.45
CA ARG A 64 24.42 7.44 1.50
C ARG A 64 24.31 8.85 2.01
N ILE A 65 25.40 9.59 2.01
CA ILE A 65 25.39 11.00 2.40
C ILE A 65 25.77 11.84 1.19
N TYR A 66 24.95 12.84 0.89
CA TYR A 66 25.17 13.78 -0.19
C TYR A 66 25.45 15.16 0.36
N LYS A 67 26.28 15.90 -0.37
CA LYS A 67 26.63 17.29 -0.14
C LYS A 67 26.49 18.06 -1.45
N TRP A 68 25.88 19.24 -1.43
CA TRP A 68 25.79 20.11 -2.59
C TRP A 68 25.84 21.58 -2.19
N GLN A 69 26.14 22.45 -3.14
CA GLN A 69 26.08 23.90 -2.96
C GLN A 69 24.72 24.41 -3.41
N THR A 70 24.16 25.39 -2.69
CA THR A 70 23.02 26.15 -3.21
C THR A 70 23.48 26.93 -4.44
N PRO A 71 22.92 26.71 -5.64
CA PRO A 71 23.29 27.46 -6.82
C PRO A 71 22.96 28.95 -6.65
N SER A 72 23.78 29.83 -7.22
CA SER A 72 23.57 31.28 -7.18
C SER A 72 22.39 31.73 -8.05
N LEU A 73 21.97 30.93 -9.03
CA LEU A 73 20.87 31.21 -9.95
C LEU A 73 19.74 30.19 -9.76
N ARG A 74 18.50 30.66 -9.93
CA ARG A 74 17.28 29.88 -9.63
C ARG A 74 17.06 28.69 -10.58
N ASP A 75 17.74 28.67 -11.73
CA ASP A 75 17.57 27.67 -12.80
C ASP A 75 18.76 26.72 -12.97
N ASP A 76 19.78 26.80 -12.11
CA ASP A 76 20.93 25.88 -12.16
C ASP A 76 20.63 24.57 -11.42
N ILE A 77 20.93 23.43 -12.05
CA ILE A 77 20.81 22.12 -11.42
C ILE A 77 21.95 21.96 -10.40
N PRO A 78 21.67 21.74 -9.11
CA PRO A 78 22.71 21.56 -8.11
C PRO A 78 23.52 20.29 -8.39
N HIS A 79 24.85 20.41 -8.37
CA HIS A 79 25.76 19.27 -8.45
C HIS A 79 25.87 18.58 -7.09
N PHE A 80 25.36 17.35 -7.00
CA PHE A 80 25.43 16.53 -5.79
C PHE A 80 26.73 15.73 -5.75
N THR A 81 27.47 15.87 -4.65
CA THR A 81 28.63 15.02 -4.33
C THR A 81 28.22 14.01 -3.29
N GLN A 82 28.38 12.72 -3.59
CA GLN A 82 28.21 11.66 -2.60
C GLN A 82 29.49 11.54 -1.77
N ILE A 83 29.40 11.84 -0.47
CA ILE A 83 30.57 11.88 0.42
C ILE A 83 30.80 10.57 1.18
N SER A 84 29.78 9.72 1.32
CA SER A 84 29.93 8.38 1.91
C SER A 84 28.91 7.40 1.32
N VAL A 85 29.32 6.12 1.23
CA VAL A 85 28.44 4.97 1.04
C VAL A 85 28.88 3.85 1.97
N SER A 86 28.04 3.55 2.96
CA SER A 86 28.27 2.48 3.93
C SER A 86 27.16 1.44 3.84
N ARG A 87 27.50 0.17 4.06
CA ARG A 87 26.56 -0.96 3.99
C ARG A 87 26.46 -1.65 5.34
N TYR A 88 25.23 -1.87 5.78
CA TYR A 88 24.89 -2.50 7.04
C TYR A 88 24.12 -3.80 6.79
N THR A 89 24.55 -4.89 7.42
CA THR A 89 23.95 -6.23 7.31
C THR A 89 23.64 -6.80 8.70
N PRO A 90 22.53 -7.54 8.88
CA PRO A 90 21.55 -7.92 7.86
C PRO A 90 20.65 -6.74 7.44
N GLY A 91 19.77 -6.96 6.46
CA GLY A 91 18.84 -5.94 6.00
C GLY A 91 17.78 -5.57 7.02
N ILE A 92 17.05 -4.47 6.78
CA ILE A 92 16.03 -3.98 7.72
C ILE A 92 14.87 -4.96 7.90
N SER A 93 14.61 -5.84 6.92
CA SER A 93 13.53 -6.84 6.98
C SER A 93 13.69 -7.86 8.09
N GLU A 94 14.92 -8.17 8.53
CA GLU A 94 15.16 -9.09 9.66
C GLU A 94 14.65 -8.55 11.01
N TYR A 95 14.31 -7.25 11.06
CA TYR A 95 13.87 -6.57 12.26
C TYR A 95 12.37 -6.24 12.24
N SER A 96 11.58 -6.80 11.31
CA SER A 96 10.15 -6.50 11.13
C SER A 96 9.32 -6.73 12.39
N ASP A 97 9.68 -7.75 13.17
CA ASP A 97 8.88 -8.23 14.30
C ASP A 97 9.38 -7.71 15.65
N ASN A 98 10.45 -6.92 15.66
CA ASN A 98 11.08 -6.40 16.88
C ASN A 98 11.42 -4.91 16.76
N LEU A 99 10.42 -4.07 17.02
CA LEU A 99 10.55 -2.61 16.97
C LEU A 99 11.62 -2.05 17.93
N THR A 100 11.91 -2.74 19.04
CA THR A 100 12.94 -2.33 20.00
C THR A 100 14.35 -2.51 19.42
N ALA A 101 14.55 -3.54 18.59
CA ALA A 101 15.83 -3.79 17.93
C ALA A 101 16.13 -2.80 16.79
N ILE A 102 15.10 -2.20 16.17
CA ILE A 102 15.26 -1.22 15.08
C ILE A 102 16.07 0.01 15.53
N ALA A 103 15.83 0.51 16.75
CA ALA A 103 16.57 1.66 17.27
C ALA A 103 18.08 1.38 17.37
N SER A 104 18.45 0.17 17.82
CA SER A 104 19.83 -0.29 17.90
C SER A 104 20.45 -0.50 16.50
N TYR A 105 19.65 -0.97 15.54
CA TYR A 105 20.07 -1.14 14.15
C TYR A 105 20.35 0.18 13.43
N ILE A 106 19.51 1.21 13.66
CA ILE A 106 19.65 2.52 13.01
C ILE A 106 20.72 3.39 13.65
N ARG A 107 20.94 3.26 14.97
CA ARG A 107 21.92 4.03 15.74
C ARG A 107 23.29 4.18 15.07
N PRO A 108 23.99 3.12 14.60
CA PRO A 108 25.31 3.30 13.98
C PRO A 108 25.26 4.17 12.72
N MET A 109 24.19 4.09 11.91
CA MET A 109 24.04 4.92 10.71
C MET A 109 23.86 6.41 11.05
N ILE A 110 23.16 6.71 12.15
CA ILE A 110 23.02 8.08 12.66
C ILE A 110 24.34 8.60 13.18
N LEU A 111 25.10 7.80 13.92
CA LEU A 111 26.42 8.20 14.45
C LEU A 111 27.40 8.52 13.32
N GLU A 112 27.47 7.68 12.28
CA GLU A 112 28.28 7.95 11.08
C GLU A 112 27.83 9.25 10.38
N SER A 113 26.53 9.49 10.29
CA SER A 113 25.98 10.72 9.70
C SER A 113 26.36 11.96 10.50
N MET A 114 26.37 11.87 11.83
CA MET A 114 26.75 12.97 12.73
C MET A 114 28.25 13.30 12.64
N GLU A 115 29.09 12.33 12.32
CA GLU A 115 30.53 12.52 12.11
C GLU A 115 30.82 13.24 10.79
N LEU A 116 30.09 12.90 9.73
CA LEU A 116 30.34 13.43 8.38
C LEU A 116 29.62 14.75 8.07
N VAL A 117 28.51 15.04 8.75
CA VAL A 117 27.76 16.30 8.60
C VAL A 117 28.23 17.31 9.66
N PRO A 118 28.53 18.57 9.30
CA PRO A 118 28.87 19.62 10.27
C PRO A 118 27.78 19.84 11.33
N LYS A 119 28.19 20.03 12.58
CA LYS A 119 27.32 20.08 13.77
C LYS A 119 26.26 21.18 13.71
N ASP A 120 26.60 22.32 13.14
CA ASP A 120 25.72 23.46 12.90
C ASP A 120 24.62 23.15 11.86
N LEU A 121 24.89 22.22 10.94
CA LEU A 121 23.96 21.81 9.89
C LEU A 121 23.10 20.60 10.26
N HIS A 122 23.35 19.93 11.41
CA HIS A 122 22.55 18.79 11.87
C HIS A 122 21.05 19.10 11.93
N LYS A 123 20.68 20.31 12.37
CA LYS A 123 19.28 20.73 12.51
C LYS A 123 18.53 20.88 11.19
N ILE A 124 19.25 21.14 10.10
CA ILE A 124 18.66 21.44 8.78
C ILE A 124 18.94 20.35 7.74
N THR A 125 19.70 19.31 8.12
CA THR A 125 20.04 18.19 7.24
C THR A 125 18.91 17.17 7.29
N PRO A 126 18.12 16.99 6.21
CA PRO A 126 17.11 15.96 6.17
C PRO A 126 17.75 14.57 6.19
N ILE A 127 17.12 13.66 6.94
CA ILE A 127 17.44 12.24 6.95
C ILE A 127 16.24 11.50 6.37
N TYR A 128 16.46 10.77 5.29
CA TYR A 128 15.47 9.93 4.64
C TYR A 128 15.77 8.48 4.93
N PHE A 129 14.85 7.80 5.60
CA PHE A 129 14.88 6.33 5.71
C PHE A 129 13.90 5.75 4.69
N MET A 130 14.42 5.01 3.72
CA MET A 130 13.67 4.43 2.62
C MET A 130 13.81 2.92 2.67
N ALA A 131 12.82 2.22 3.21
CA ALA A 131 12.82 0.76 3.21
C ALA A 131 12.20 0.23 1.92
N THR A 132 12.95 -0.57 1.17
CA THR A 132 12.44 -1.37 0.04
C THR A 132 12.15 -2.81 0.48
N ALA A 133 12.77 -3.28 1.56
CA ALA A 133 12.53 -4.61 2.09
C ALA A 133 11.64 -4.59 3.32
N GLY A 134 10.48 -5.22 3.18
CA GLY A 134 9.43 -5.29 4.19
C GLY A 134 8.22 -4.40 3.91
N MET A 135 8.33 -3.40 3.02
CA MET A 135 7.19 -2.56 2.57
C MET A 135 6.69 -2.90 1.15
N ASN A 136 7.33 -3.85 0.46
CA ASN A 136 7.01 -4.25 -0.91
C ASN A 136 5.98 -5.40 -1.01
N THR A 137 5.16 -5.64 0.01
CA THR A 137 4.01 -6.55 -0.11
C THR A 137 2.75 -5.73 -0.25
N SER A 138 2.49 -5.23 -1.46
CA SER A 138 1.13 -4.77 -1.79
C SER A 138 0.21 -5.99 -1.71
N VAL A 139 -0.81 -5.92 -0.88
CA VAL A 139 -1.89 -6.90 -0.86
C VAL A 139 -2.97 -6.50 -1.87
N GLY A 140 -3.70 -7.49 -2.37
CA GLY A 140 -4.96 -7.27 -3.04
C GLY A 140 -6.11 -7.10 -2.06
N VAL A 141 -7.18 -6.49 -2.52
CA VAL A 141 -8.44 -6.33 -1.78
C VAL A 141 -9.57 -6.93 -2.60
N LEU A 142 -10.39 -7.73 -1.94
CA LEU A 142 -11.67 -8.23 -2.44
C LEU A 142 -12.76 -7.64 -1.57
N GLU A 143 -13.65 -6.86 -2.16
CA GLU A 143 -14.76 -6.26 -1.43
C GLU A 143 -16.07 -6.73 -2.06
N MET A 144 -17.04 -7.11 -1.23
CA MET A 144 -18.41 -7.36 -1.69
C MET A 144 -19.37 -6.50 -0.88
N GLY A 145 -20.06 -5.60 -1.56
CA GLY A 145 -21.15 -4.81 -1.01
C GLY A 145 -22.52 -5.39 -1.38
N GLY A 146 -23.57 -4.57 -1.23
CA GLY A 146 -24.94 -4.96 -1.60
C GLY A 146 -25.17 -5.01 -3.10
N GLY A 147 -24.64 -4.03 -3.87
CA GLY A 147 -24.88 -3.90 -5.30
C GLY A 147 -23.73 -4.32 -6.21
N SER A 148 -22.51 -4.47 -5.69
CA SER A 148 -21.33 -4.78 -6.49
C SER A 148 -20.27 -5.54 -5.69
N THR A 149 -19.33 -6.12 -6.42
CA THR A 149 -18.10 -6.72 -5.87
C THR A 149 -16.89 -6.18 -6.62
N GLN A 150 -15.80 -5.96 -5.89
CA GLN A 150 -14.57 -5.34 -6.38
C GLN A 150 -13.38 -6.26 -6.18
N ILE A 151 -12.44 -6.18 -7.12
CA ILE A 151 -11.11 -6.77 -7.02
C ILE A 151 -10.07 -5.72 -7.39
N VAL A 152 -9.10 -5.52 -6.50
CA VAL A 152 -8.04 -4.52 -6.67
C VAL A 152 -6.71 -5.11 -6.23
N PHE A 153 -5.66 -5.05 -7.05
CA PHE A 153 -4.32 -5.51 -6.68
C PHE A 153 -3.24 -4.95 -7.62
N VAL A 154 -1.97 -5.09 -7.24
CA VAL A 154 -0.82 -4.73 -8.09
C VAL A 154 -0.26 -6.00 -8.72
N PRO A 155 -0.55 -6.30 -10.00
CA PRO A 155 -0.06 -7.49 -10.66
C PRO A 155 1.45 -7.42 -10.97
N LYS A 156 2.08 -8.59 -11.05
CA LYS A 156 3.49 -8.74 -11.46
C LYS A 156 3.68 -8.72 -12.98
N THR A 157 2.59 -8.78 -13.74
CA THR A 157 2.57 -8.78 -15.20
C THR A 157 2.00 -7.45 -15.74
N PRO A 158 2.27 -7.10 -17.02
CA PRO A 158 1.64 -5.94 -17.65
C PRO A 158 0.11 -5.98 -17.56
N ILE A 159 -0.48 -4.81 -17.31
CA ILE A 159 -1.94 -4.63 -17.25
C ILE A 159 -2.41 -4.14 -18.61
N TYR A 160 -3.31 -4.90 -19.24
CA TYR A 160 -3.80 -4.58 -20.59
C TYR A 160 -5.12 -3.79 -20.61
N ALA A 161 -5.93 -3.90 -19.56
CA ALA A 161 -7.14 -3.09 -19.36
C ALA A 161 -7.42 -2.92 -17.85
N ASN A 162 -8.28 -1.97 -17.48
CA ASN A 162 -8.63 -1.67 -16.09
C ASN A 162 -7.41 -1.30 -15.22
N LYS A 163 -6.40 -0.65 -15.82
CA LYS A 163 -5.23 -0.12 -15.12
C LYS A 163 -5.59 1.20 -14.45
N PHE A 164 -5.33 1.29 -13.15
CA PHE A 164 -5.39 2.51 -12.38
C PHE A 164 -4.01 2.80 -11.78
N ILE A 165 -3.47 4.00 -12.03
CA ILE A 165 -2.17 4.40 -11.49
C ILE A 165 -2.42 5.23 -10.23
N THR A 166 -1.95 4.74 -9.10
CA THR A 166 -2.04 5.45 -7.82
C THR A 166 -0.66 5.97 -7.43
N HIS A 167 -0.61 7.21 -6.98
CA HIS A 167 0.61 7.83 -6.48
C HIS A 167 0.50 8.00 -4.96
N ILE A 168 1.33 7.28 -4.21
CA ILE A 168 1.37 7.34 -2.74
C ILE A 168 2.80 7.67 -2.32
N GLY A 169 3.00 8.84 -1.71
CA GLY A 169 4.33 9.35 -1.39
C GLY A 169 5.11 9.65 -2.67
N SER A 170 6.23 8.96 -2.87
CA SER A 170 7.05 9.03 -4.09
C SER A 170 6.91 7.79 -4.99
N THR A 171 6.00 6.88 -4.67
CA THR A 171 5.86 5.58 -5.34
C THR A 171 4.62 5.56 -6.21
N TYR A 172 4.80 5.09 -7.45
CA TYR A 172 3.71 4.80 -8.38
C TYR A 172 3.33 3.33 -8.29
N TYR A 173 2.06 3.07 -8.01
CA TYR A 173 1.48 1.73 -8.02
C TYR A 173 0.65 1.58 -9.30
N HIS A 174 1.01 0.58 -10.11
CA HIS A 174 0.24 0.18 -11.27
C HIS A 174 -0.78 -0.87 -10.82
N THR A 175 -1.97 -0.41 -10.47
CA THR A 175 -3.00 -1.24 -9.87
C THR A 175 -3.97 -1.72 -10.96
N TYR A 176 -4.33 -3.00 -10.93
CA TYR A 176 -5.53 -3.48 -11.60
C TYR A 176 -6.70 -3.25 -10.65
N ALA A 177 -7.76 -2.59 -11.13
CA ALA A 177 -8.95 -2.34 -10.33
C ALA A 177 -10.20 -2.51 -11.18
N HIS A 178 -11.14 -3.35 -10.74
CA HIS A 178 -12.42 -3.50 -11.42
C HIS A 178 -13.57 -3.71 -10.43
N SER A 179 -14.75 -3.22 -10.80
CA SER A 179 -15.99 -3.34 -10.03
C SER A 179 -17.06 -4.00 -10.88
N TYR A 180 -17.57 -5.15 -10.44
CA TYR A 180 -18.67 -5.86 -11.08
C TYR A 180 -20.00 -5.42 -10.48
N LEU A 181 -20.68 -4.52 -11.17
CA LEU A 181 -22.03 -4.09 -10.81
C LEU A 181 -23.02 -5.25 -10.96
N ASN A 182 -24.03 -5.30 -10.08
CA ASN A 182 -25.06 -6.34 -9.98
C ASN A 182 -24.54 -7.71 -9.50
N PHE A 183 -23.33 -7.76 -8.95
CA PHE A 183 -22.74 -8.96 -8.33
C PHE A 183 -22.46 -8.77 -6.84
N GLY A 184 -23.11 -7.78 -6.21
CA GLY A 184 -23.16 -7.67 -4.76
C GLY A 184 -24.23 -8.58 -4.15
N GLN A 185 -24.15 -8.80 -2.84
CA GLN A 185 -24.98 -9.79 -2.14
C GLN A 185 -26.48 -9.55 -2.29
N ALA A 186 -26.95 -8.30 -2.17
CA ALA A 186 -28.37 -7.99 -2.25
C ALA A 186 -28.90 -8.13 -3.68
N TYR A 187 -28.13 -7.66 -4.66
CA TYR A 187 -28.49 -7.76 -6.07
C TYR A 187 -28.53 -9.20 -6.56
N LEU A 188 -27.68 -10.09 -6.02
CA LEU A 188 -27.75 -11.52 -6.35
C LEU A 188 -29.07 -12.14 -5.90
N ILE A 189 -29.56 -11.77 -4.71
CA ILE A 189 -30.85 -12.25 -4.20
C ILE A 189 -31.97 -11.77 -5.10
N GLU A 190 -32.00 -10.48 -5.43
CA GLU A 190 -32.99 -9.90 -6.36
C GLU A 190 -32.94 -10.61 -7.72
N ARG A 191 -31.74 -10.86 -8.25
CA ARG A 191 -31.57 -11.52 -9.55
C ARG A 191 -32.03 -12.98 -9.55
N VAL A 192 -31.82 -13.72 -8.45
CA VAL A 192 -32.38 -15.08 -8.28
C VAL A 192 -33.90 -15.00 -8.23
N GLN A 193 -34.47 -14.05 -7.49
CA GLN A 193 -35.92 -13.85 -7.42
C GLN A 193 -36.50 -13.56 -8.80
N ASP A 194 -35.91 -12.65 -9.58
CA ASP A 194 -36.34 -12.35 -10.95
C ASP A 194 -36.29 -13.58 -11.86
N HIS A 195 -35.23 -14.38 -11.75
CA HIS A 195 -35.09 -15.63 -12.50
C HIS A 195 -36.20 -16.63 -12.15
N LEU A 196 -36.49 -16.80 -10.86
CA LEU A 196 -37.53 -17.70 -10.37
C LEU A 196 -38.94 -17.20 -10.69
N LEU A 197 -39.18 -15.88 -10.67
CA LEU A 197 -40.43 -15.28 -11.12
C LEU A 197 -40.71 -15.65 -12.59
N GLN A 198 -39.71 -15.51 -13.46
CA GLN A 198 -39.85 -15.88 -14.87
C GLN A 198 -40.13 -17.38 -15.03
N GLN A 199 -39.47 -18.24 -14.23
CA GLN A 199 -39.71 -19.68 -14.24
C GLN A 199 -41.07 -20.09 -13.67
N SER A 200 -41.65 -19.30 -12.76
CA SER A 200 -42.96 -19.59 -12.15
C SER A 200 -44.08 -19.60 -13.19
N GLY A 201 -43.92 -18.89 -14.32
CA GLY A 201 -44.92 -18.81 -15.37
C GLY A 201 -46.25 -18.29 -14.81
N THR A 202 -47.29 -19.13 -14.78
CA THR A 202 -48.61 -18.81 -14.22
C THR A 202 -48.86 -19.38 -12.82
N ASN A 203 -47.84 -19.94 -12.16
CA ASN A 203 -47.98 -20.52 -10.81
C ASN A 203 -47.79 -19.45 -9.74
N ASP A 204 -48.62 -19.46 -8.69
CA ASP A 204 -48.59 -18.45 -7.62
C ASP A 204 -47.50 -18.74 -6.56
N SER A 205 -46.74 -19.82 -6.75
CA SER A 205 -45.60 -20.17 -5.92
C SER A 205 -44.50 -20.85 -6.73
N VAL A 206 -43.25 -20.67 -6.31
CA VAL A 206 -42.06 -21.31 -6.89
C VAL A 206 -41.07 -21.66 -5.77
N LEU A 207 -40.31 -22.73 -5.96
CA LEU A 207 -39.26 -23.12 -5.01
C LEU A 207 -38.03 -22.21 -5.20
N ASP A 208 -37.48 -21.74 -4.08
CA ASP A 208 -36.24 -20.95 -4.03
C ASP A 208 -35.11 -21.80 -3.43
N PRO A 209 -34.22 -22.36 -4.27
CA PRO A 209 -33.12 -23.22 -3.84
C PRO A 209 -32.01 -22.47 -3.09
N CYS A 210 -31.94 -21.15 -3.25
CA CYS A 210 -30.92 -20.31 -2.64
C CYS A 210 -31.31 -19.83 -1.23
N ARG A 211 -32.49 -20.23 -0.76
CA ARG A 211 -33.11 -19.75 0.47
C ARG A 211 -33.38 -20.90 1.43
N LEU A 212 -33.20 -20.64 2.73
CA LEU A 212 -33.34 -21.67 3.76
C LEU A 212 -34.77 -22.19 3.87
N ARG A 213 -34.92 -23.42 4.38
CA ARG A 213 -36.23 -24.03 4.56
C ARG A 213 -37.08 -23.21 5.54
N GLY A 214 -38.30 -22.90 5.13
CA GLY A 214 -39.25 -22.12 5.94
C GLY A 214 -39.07 -20.59 5.87
N ASP A 215 -38.02 -20.09 5.23
CA ASP A 215 -37.91 -18.66 4.90
C ASP A 215 -38.60 -18.37 3.57
N ASN A 216 -39.90 -18.11 3.63
CA ASN A 216 -40.70 -17.77 2.46
C ASN A 216 -40.78 -16.25 2.27
N ALA A 217 -40.86 -15.78 1.02
CA ALA A 217 -41.25 -14.39 0.76
C ALA A 217 -42.25 -14.28 -0.37
N THR A 218 -42.98 -13.18 -0.35
CA THR A 218 -43.82 -12.75 -1.46
C THR A 218 -43.06 -11.74 -2.30
N VAL A 219 -42.93 -12.03 -3.59
CA VAL A 219 -42.30 -11.14 -4.57
C VAL A 219 -43.34 -10.81 -5.63
N SER A 220 -43.42 -9.55 -6.05
CA SER A 220 -44.36 -9.10 -7.08
C SER A 220 -43.66 -8.94 -8.42
N ASP A 221 -44.31 -9.39 -9.50
CA ASP A 221 -43.86 -9.11 -10.87
C ASP A 221 -44.16 -7.66 -11.29
N GLU A 222 -43.71 -7.28 -12.49
CA GLU A 222 -43.94 -5.94 -13.06
C GLU A 222 -45.43 -5.60 -13.24
N ASN A 223 -46.30 -6.61 -13.33
CA ASN A 223 -47.75 -6.46 -13.46
C ASN A 223 -48.48 -6.42 -12.10
N GLY A 224 -47.74 -6.49 -10.99
CA GLY A 224 -48.29 -6.48 -9.64
C GLY A 224 -48.82 -7.83 -9.15
N ARG A 225 -48.56 -8.92 -9.88
CA ARG A 225 -48.91 -10.27 -9.46
C ARG A 225 -47.91 -10.76 -8.40
N SER A 226 -48.43 -11.19 -7.26
CA SER A 226 -47.63 -11.71 -6.16
C SER A 226 -47.39 -13.22 -6.29
N VAL A 227 -46.12 -13.62 -6.24
CA VAL A 227 -45.67 -15.02 -6.24
C VAL A 227 -44.97 -15.33 -4.92
N ILE A 228 -45.27 -16.48 -4.32
CA ILE A 228 -44.65 -16.95 -3.09
C ILE A 228 -43.38 -17.74 -3.44
N MET A 229 -42.23 -17.21 -3.05
CA MET A 229 -40.94 -17.89 -3.06
C MET A 229 -40.85 -18.80 -1.83
N ILE A 230 -40.79 -20.11 -2.04
CA ILE A 230 -40.74 -21.12 -0.97
C ILE A 230 -39.30 -21.61 -0.83
N GLY A 231 -38.62 -21.23 0.25
CA GLY A 231 -37.25 -21.66 0.51
C GLY A 231 -37.17 -23.17 0.72
N ASN A 232 -36.33 -23.85 -0.08
CA ASN A 232 -36.11 -25.29 0.04
C ASN A 232 -34.64 -25.68 0.26
N GLY A 233 -33.71 -24.74 0.22
CA GLY A 233 -32.34 -24.96 0.69
C GLY A 233 -31.49 -25.88 -0.18
N ASN A 234 -31.79 -26.01 -1.47
CA ASN A 234 -31.03 -26.87 -2.38
C ASN A 234 -29.80 -26.14 -2.94
N ALA A 235 -28.65 -26.29 -2.25
CA ALA A 235 -27.40 -25.65 -2.65
C ALA A 235 -26.96 -25.95 -4.09
N GLU A 236 -27.27 -27.15 -4.61
CA GLU A 236 -26.86 -27.56 -5.95
C GLU A 236 -27.70 -26.87 -7.03
N SER A 237 -29.02 -26.85 -6.87
CA SER A 237 -29.88 -26.07 -7.77
C SER A 237 -29.61 -24.56 -7.67
N CYS A 238 -29.25 -24.06 -6.48
CA CYS A 238 -28.80 -22.68 -6.34
C CYS A 238 -27.49 -22.42 -7.12
N ARG A 239 -26.54 -23.37 -7.06
CA ARG A 239 -25.26 -23.31 -7.78
C ARG A 239 -25.49 -23.18 -9.28
N GLU A 240 -26.40 -23.97 -9.85
CA GLU A 240 -26.72 -23.94 -11.28
C GLU A 240 -27.21 -22.56 -11.74
N ILE A 241 -28.12 -21.93 -10.97
CA ILE A 241 -28.62 -20.58 -11.25
C ILE A 241 -27.47 -19.55 -11.20
N LEU A 242 -26.65 -19.61 -10.16
CA LEU A 242 -25.56 -18.66 -9.96
C LEU A 242 -24.43 -18.83 -10.98
N GLU A 243 -24.16 -20.05 -11.44
CA GLU A 243 -23.21 -20.32 -12.52
C GLU A 243 -23.66 -19.72 -13.85
N ASP A 244 -24.95 -19.79 -14.19
CA ASP A 244 -25.49 -19.11 -15.37
C ASP A 244 -25.22 -17.59 -15.31
N PHE A 245 -25.37 -16.97 -14.13
CA PHE A 245 -25.13 -15.54 -13.96
C PHE A 245 -23.68 -15.13 -14.21
N LEU A 246 -22.72 -16.01 -13.95
CA LEU A 246 -21.29 -15.79 -14.21
C LEU A 246 -20.89 -16.11 -15.66
N ASN A 247 -21.58 -17.05 -16.31
CA ASN A 247 -21.21 -17.63 -17.60
C ASN A 247 -21.86 -16.98 -18.84
N LYS A 248 -22.48 -15.80 -18.73
CA LYS A 248 -23.31 -15.20 -19.80
C LYS A 248 -22.60 -14.82 -21.13
N GLN A 249 -21.32 -15.14 -21.31
CA GLN A 249 -20.61 -14.91 -22.59
C GLN A 249 -19.68 -16.08 -22.93
N PRO A 250 -19.64 -16.53 -24.20
CA PRO A 250 -18.72 -17.58 -24.62
C PRO A 250 -17.25 -17.13 -24.49
N PRO A 251 -16.33 -18.03 -24.07
CA PRO A 251 -14.91 -17.71 -23.91
C PRO A 251 -14.17 -17.24 -25.18
N SER A 252 -14.81 -17.38 -26.36
CA SER A 252 -14.24 -17.01 -27.67
C SER A 252 -13.98 -15.51 -27.80
N ASP A 253 -14.79 -14.69 -27.11
CA ASP A 253 -14.78 -13.23 -27.29
C ASP A 253 -13.93 -12.53 -26.21
N CYS A 254 -13.30 -13.31 -25.32
CA CYS A 254 -12.39 -12.81 -24.31
C CYS A 254 -11.05 -12.38 -24.94
N SER A 255 -10.84 -11.06 -25.04
CA SER A 255 -9.58 -10.45 -25.41
C SER A 255 -9.43 -9.07 -24.77
N PRO A 256 -8.31 -8.76 -24.07
CA PRO A 256 -7.17 -9.64 -23.80
C PRO A 256 -7.45 -10.70 -22.73
N LYS A 257 -6.68 -11.79 -22.72
CA LYS A 257 -6.77 -12.88 -21.73
C LYS A 257 -5.83 -12.64 -20.53
N PRO A 258 -6.12 -13.19 -19.34
CA PRO A 258 -7.34 -13.93 -18.99
C PRO A 258 -8.53 -12.98 -18.72
N CYS A 259 -9.75 -13.53 -18.80
CA CYS A 259 -10.97 -12.82 -18.39
C CYS A 259 -11.53 -13.44 -17.12
N SER A 260 -12.49 -12.72 -16.53
CA SER A 260 -13.18 -13.11 -15.31
C SER A 260 -14.68 -13.27 -15.55
N ILE A 261 -15.53 -12.37 -15.05
CA ILE A 261 -16.97 -12.40 -15.33
C ILE A 261 -17.21 -11.94 -16.78
N GLY A 262 -17.81 -12.81 -17.59
CA GLY A 262 -18.04 -12.59 -19.01
C GLY A 262 -16.74 -12.41 -19.78
N THR A 263 -16.63 -11.31 -20.54
CA THR A 263 -15.46 -10.98 -21.38
C THR A 263 -14.51 -9.97 -20.73
N THR A 264 -14.68 -9.69 -19.43
CA THR A 264 -13.91 -8.66 -18.73
C THR A 264 -12.50 -9.14 -18.44
N TYR A 265 -11.49 -8.48 -19.03
CA TYR A 265 -10.08 -8.74 -18.74
C TYR A 265 -9.78 -8.60 -17.25
N GLN A 266 -9.05 -9.59 -16.71
CA GLN A 266 -8.46 -9.56 -15.40
C GLN A 266 -6.97 -9.88 -15.49
N SER A 267 -6.13 -9.13 -14.80
CA SER A 267 -4.70 -9.47 -14.74
C SER A 267 -4.49 -10.80 -14.01
N PRO A 268 -3.49 -11.61 -14.35
CA PRO A 268 -3.15 -12.81 -13.58
C PRO A 268 -2.89 -12.48 -12.10
N LEU A 269 -3.49 -13.25 -11.20
CA LEU A 269 -3.39 -13.05 -9.75
C LEU A 269 -1.95 -13.27 -9.23
N GLY A 270 -1.23 -14.23 -9.84
CA GLY A 270 0.10 -14.64 -9.38
C GLY A 270 0.06 -15.22 -7.96
N ASP A 271 1.03 -14.81 -7.14
CA ASP A 271 1.19 -15.14 -5.72
C ASP A 271 0.70 -14.01 -4.80
N THR A 272 -0.14 -13.12 -5.32
CA THR A 272 -0.69 -11.98 -4.55
C THR A 272 -1.55 -12.49 -3.38
N ILE A 273 -1.31 -11.94 -2.19
CA ILE A 273 -2.17 -12.15 -1.02
C ILE A 273 -3.32 -11.15 -1.07
N PHE A 274 -4.54 -11.61 -0.77
CA PHE A 274 -5.76 -10.84 -0.78
C PHE A 274 -6.40 -10.77 0.60
N TYR A 275 -6.89 -9.58 0.94
CA TYR A 275 -7.80 -9.38 2.06
C TYR A 275 -9.22 -9.22 1.52
N ALA A 276 -10.06 -10.19 1.87
CA ALA A 276 -11.48 -10.16 1.60
C ALA A 276 -12.21 -9.50 2.76
N VAL A 277 -13.08 -8.55 2.44
CA VAL A 277 -13.77 -7.68 3.40
C VAL A 277 -15.28 -7.65 3.14
N SER A 278 -16.03 -7.00 4.05
CA SER A 278 -17.47 -6.79 3.89
C SER A 278 -18.26 -8.10 3.75
N ALA A 279 -19.12 -8.25 2.73
CA ALA A 279 -20.01 -9.41 2.58
C ALA A 279 -19.28 -10.72 2.23
N PHE A 280 -17.96 -10.71 1.98
CA PHE A 280 -17.17 -11.93 1.96
C PHE A 280 -16.99 -12.54 3.37
N VAL A 281 -16.92 -11.70 4.40
CA VAL A 281 -16.41 -12.09 5.72
C VAL A 281 -17.49 -12.69 6.61
N TYR A 282 -18.67 -12.09 6.66
CA TYR A 282 -19.73 -12.53 7.58
C TYR A 282 -20.25 -13.94 7.24
N PRO A 283 -20.66 -14.24 5.98
CA PRO A 283 -21.16 -15.56 5.64
C PRO A 283 -20.11 -16.65 5.80
N THR A 284 -18.87 -16.38 5.36
CA THR A 284 -17.76 -17.35 5.47
C THR A 284 -17.48 -17.72 6.93
N ASN A 285 -17.48 -16.75 7.84
CA ASN A 285 -17.25 -17.02 9.26
C ASN A 285 -18.46 -17.72 9.90
N GLN A 286 -19.69 -17.32 9.56
CA GLN A 286 -20.91 -17.93 10.12
C GLN A 286 -21.13 -19.37 9.65
N ILE A 287 -20.64 -19.73 8.47
CA ILE A 287 -20.63 -21.10 7.93
C ILE A 287 -19.39 -21.88 8.43
N ASN A 288 -18.54 -21.26 9.25
CA ASN A 288 -17.32 -21.86 9.82
C ASN A 288 -16.37 -22.42 8.75
N SER A 289 -16.03 -21.56 7.78
CA SER A 289 -15.28 -21.95 6.58
C SER A 289 -13.90 -21.31 6.48
N THR A 290 -13.36 -20.86 7.61
CA THR A 290 -12.01 -20.32 7.72
C THR A 290 -11.09 -21.29 8.48
N ASP A 291 -9.79 -21.20 8.22
CA ASP A 291 -8.78 -21.85 9.05
C ASP A 291 -8.44 -21.03 10.30
N ALA A 292 -7.49 -21.52 11.10
CA ALA A 292 -7.07 -20.86 12.34
C ALA A 292 -6.44 -19.46 12.13
N ASP A 293 -5.98 -19.16 10.92
CA ASP A 293 -5.37 -17.87 10.55
C ASP A 293 -6.36 -16.95 9.83
N GLU A 294 -7.66 -17.27 9.89
CA GLU A 294 -8.75 -16.57 9.21
C GLU A 294 -8.66 -16.62 7.67
N ARG A 295 -7.98 -17.62 7.12
CA ARG A 295 -7.94 -17.84 5.67
C ARG A 295 -9.16 -18.61 5.21
N LEU A 296 -9.70 -18.24 4.05
CA LEU A 296 -10.78 -19.00 3.42
C LEU A 296 -10.32 -20.41 3.10
N ASN A 297 -11.08 -21.42 3.54
CA ASN A 297 -10.95 -22.78 3.08
C ASN A 297 -12.10 -23.08 2.11
N MET A 298 -11.80 -23.12 0.81
CA MET A 298 -12.78 -23.31 -0.26
C MET A 298 -13.51 -24.66 -0.17
N ASP A 299 -12.81 -25.75 0.14
CA ASP A 299 -13.41 -27.08 0.25
C ASP A 299 -14.37 -27.13 1.45
N LEU A 300 -13.96 -26.52 2.57
CA LEU A 300 -14.80 -26.39 3.75
C LEU A 300 -16.01 -25.50 3.45
N MET A 301 -15.84 -24.41 2.72
CA MET A 301 -16.92 -23.52 2.31
C MET A 301 -17.98 -24.25 1.49
N ILE A 302 -17.57 -24.99 0.46
CA ILE A 302 -18.49 -25.76 -0.39
C ILE A 302 -19.21 -26.83 0.44
N LYS A 303 -18.47 -27.56 1.28
CA LYS A 303 -19.02 -28.63 2.12
C LYS A 303 -20.02 -28.09 3.14
N ASN A 304 -19.62 -27.12 3.94
CA ASN A 304 -20.43 -26.59 5.03
C ASN A 304 -21.65 -25.83 4.49
N THR A 305 -21.51 -25.14 3.35
CA THR A 305 -22.66 -24.48 2.70
C THR A 305 -23.73 -25.48 2.32
N LYS A 306 -23.36 -26.65 1.78
CA LYS A 306 -24.33 -27.70 1.43
C LYS A 306 -25.18 -28.10 2.63
N THR A 307 -24.55 -28.37 3.77
CA THR A 307 -25.25 -28.69 5.02
C THR A 307 -26.02 -27.50 5.60
N TYR A 308 -25.47 -26.29 5.50
CA TYR A 308 -26.10 -25.08 6.00
C TYR A 308 -27.38 -24.76 5.24
N CYS A 309 -27.37 -24.85 3.90
CA CYS A 309 -28.56 -24.60 3.08
C CYS A 309 -29.70 -25.58 3.39
N GLU A 310 -29.39 -26.81 3.82
CA GLU A 310 -30.40 -27.78 4.25
C GLU A 310 -31.04 -27.42 5.60
N MET A 311 -30.58 -26.41 6.35
CA MET A 311 -31.21 -26.00 7.60
C MET A 311 -32.57 -25.31 7.38
N THR A 312 -33.39 -25.33 8.43
CA THR A 312 -34.50 -24.38 8.57
C THR A 312 -33.98 -23.01 8.99
N ILE A 313 -34.80 -21.98 8.78
CA ILE A 313 -34.46 -20.62 9.18
C ILE A 313 -34.18 -20.49 10.68
N ASP A 314 -34.94 -21.19 11.53
CA ASP A 314 -34.80 -21.15 12.99
C ASP A 314 -33.49 -21.82 13.45
N GLU A 315 -33.16 -22.99 12.90
CA GLU A 315 -31.89 -23.70 13.16
C GLU A 315 -30.69 -22.83 12.76
N ALA A 316 -30.76 -22.16 11.61
CA ALA A 316 -29.68 -21.30 11.13
C ALA A 316 -29.50 -20.05 12.02
N VAL A 317 -30.59 -19.46 12.51
CA VAL A 317 -30.54 -18.34 13.47
C VAL A 317 -29.90 -18.80 14.78
N GLU A 318 -30.27 -19.99 15.28
CA GLU A 318 -29.72 -20.55 16.51
C GLU A 318 -28.20 -20.80 16.40
N VAL A 319 -27.75 -21.41 15.31
CA VAL A 319 -26.33 -21.76 15.12
C VAL A 319 -25.45 -20.53 14.87
N THR A 320 -25.96 -19.51 14.17
CA THR A 320 -25.15 -18.36 13.74
C THR A 320 -25.29 -17.13 14.64
N GLY A 321 -26.36 -17.04 15.42
CA GLY A 321 -26.74 -15.82 16.15
C GLY A 321 -27.10 -14.64 15.24
N ALA A 322 -27.27 -14.86 13.92
CA ALA A 322 -27.64 -13.84 12.97
C ALA A 322 -29.15 -13.52 13.02
N THR A 323 -29.56 -12.36 12.49
CA THR A 323 -30.99 -12.12 12.25
C THR A 323 -31.49 -13.05 11.13
N PRO A 324 -32.79 -13.38 11.06
CA PRO A 324 -33.33 -14.29 10.03
C PRO A 324 -32.92 -13.89 8.61
N LYS A 325 -32.97 -12.60 8.28
CA LYS A 325 -32.55 -12.08 6.97
C LYS A 325 -31.09 -12.47 6.65
N TYR A 326 -30.16 -12.25 7.57
CA TYR A 326 -28.75 -12.57 7.33
C TYR A 326 -28.47 -14.08 7.39
N ALA A 327 -29.14 -14.79 8.29
CA ALA A 327 -29.04 -16.25 8.38
C ALA A 327 -29.43 -16.91 7.05
N SER A 328 -30.52 -16.47 6.42
CA SER A 328 -30.93 -17.01 5.11
C SER A 328 -29.97 -16.64 3.99
N ASN A 329 -29.53 -15.37 3.95
CA ASN A 329 -28.58 -14.87 2.95
C ASN A 329 -27.24 -15.63 2.95
N ASN A 330 -26.89 -16.30 4.05
CA ASN A 330 -25.67 -17.10 4.10
C ASN A 330 -25.72 -18.30 3.15
N CYS A 331 -26.88 -18.89 2.88
CA CYS A 331 -26.98 -20.01 1.93
C CYS A 331 -26.56 -19.57 0.51
N ILE A 332 -27.22 -18.55 -0.06
CA ILE A 332 -26.84 -18.00 -1.37
C ILE A 332 -25.39 -17.49 -1.41
N SER A 333 -24.95 -16.81 -0.36
CA SER A 333 -23.58 -16.26 -0.29
C SER A 333 -22.54 -17.37 -0.24
N GLY A 334 -22.83 -18.46 0.47
CA GLY A 334 -21.93 -19.59 0.58
C GLY A 334 -21.77 -20.38 -0.71
N VAL A 335 -22.81 -20.38 -1.56
CA VAL A 335 -22.72 -20.94 -2.90
C VAL A 335 -21.99 -19.97 -3.84
N PHE A 336 -22.30 -18.67 -3.76
CA PHE A 336 -21.77 -17.68 -4.69
C PHE A 336 -20.28 -17.39 -4.50
N ILE A 337 -19.79 -17.29 -3.26
CA ILE A 337 -18.39 -16.90 -2.98
C ILE A 337 -17.39 -17.87 -3.64
N PRO A 338 -17.47 -19.20 -3.48
CA PRO A 338 -16.58 -20.14 -4.17
C PRO A 338 -16.66 -20.04 -5.70
N LEU A 339 -17.87 -19.87 -6.26
CA LEU A 339 -18.07 -19.72 -7.71
C LEU A 339 -17.38 -18.45 -8.23
N LEU A 340 -17.59 -17.31 -7.56
CA LEU A 340 -16.96 -16.05 -7.91
C LEU A 340 -15.43 -16.15 -7.85
N LEU A 341 -14.89 -16.66 -6.74
CA LEU A 341 -13.44 -16.69 -6.53
C LEU A 341 -12.75 -17.66 -7.49
N LYS A 342 -13.28 -18.88 -7.65
CA LYS A 342 -12.66 -19.91 -8.49
C LYS A 342 -12.95 -19.72 -9.96
N ASN A 343 -14.24 -19.68 -10.31
CA ASN A 343 -14.66 -19.79 -11.70
C ASN A 343 -14.51 -18.45 -12.43
N ALA A 344 -14.74 -17.33 -11.73
CA ALA A 344 -14.59 -16.01 -12.34
C ALA A 344 -13.22 -15.37 -12.04
N TYR A 345 -12.80 -15.24 -10.78
CA TYR A 345 -11.54 -14.57 -10.46
C TYR A 345 -10.31 -15.45 -10.70
N GLY A 346 -10.47 -16.76 -10.89
CA GLY A 346 -9.38 -17.66 -11.25
C GLY A 346 -8.48 -18.06 -10.07
N PHE A 347 -8.99 -17.99 -8.84
CA PHE A 347 -8.28 -18.55 -7.69
C PHE A 347 -8.25 -20.09 -7.77
N PRO A 348 -7.11 -20.75 -7.47
CA PRO A 348 -7.05 -22.19 -7.34
C PRO A 348 -7.99 -22.70 -6.22
N GLN A 349 -8.50 -23.92 -6.36
CA GLN A 349 -9.35 -24.56 -5.33
C GLN A 349 -8.67 -24.59 -3.95
N ASN A 350 -7.38 -24.91 -3.92
CA ASN A 350 -6.57 -25.02 -2.69
C ASN A 350 -5.84 -23.71 -2.35
N THR A 351 -6.36 -22.55 -2.76
CA THR A 351 -5.74 -21.26 -2.47
C THR A 351 -5.60 -21.03 -0.96
N THR A 352 -4.45 -20.51 -0.54
CA THR A 352 -4.21 -20.05 0.84
C THR A 352 -3.97 -18.54 0.90
N SER A 353 -4.24 -17.85 -0.21
CA SER A 353 -3.89 -16.45 -0.41
C SER A 353 -5.00 -15.48 0.01
N ILE A 354 -6.15 -15.96 0.49
CA ILE A 354 -7.31 -15.11 0.80
C ILE A 354 -7.58 -15.13 2.30
N TYR A 355 -7.43 -13.97 2.95
CA TYR A 355 -7.76 -13.80 4.37
C TYR A 355 -9.08 -13.03 4.51
N MET A 356 -9.96 -13.53 5.37
CA MET A 356 -11.25 -12.94 5.68
C MET A 356 -11.09 -11.95 6.84
N LYS A 357 -11.01 -10.65 6.56
CA LYS A 357 -10.68 -9.63 7.57
C LYS A 357 -11.86 -8.70 7.86
N LYS A 358 -12.33 -8.73 9.11
CA LYS A 358 -13.28 -7.73 9.64
C LYS A 358 -12.60 -6.39 9.94
N THR A 359 -11.36 -6.46 10.43
CA THR A 359 -10.55 -5.29 10.76
C THR A 359 -9.10 -5.51 10.37
N ILE A 360 -8.42 -4.44 9.95
CA ILE A 360 -6.98 -4.41 9.75
C ILE A 360 -6.42 -3.40 10.75
N ASN A 361 -5.52 -3.84 11.64
CA ASN A 361 -4.96 -3.01 12.71
C ASN A 361 -6.04 -2.29 13.55
N ASN A 362 -7.08 -3.02 13.96
CA ASN A 362 -8.23 -2.53 14.74
C ASN A 362 -9.07 -1.44 14.04
N LYS A 363 -8.99 -1.31 12.71
CA LYS A 363 -9.84 -0.41 11.91
C LYS A 363 -10.65 -1.21 10.89
N SER A 364 -11.88 -0.76 10.64
CA SER A 364 -12.68 -1.27 9.52
C SER A 364 -11.94 -0.98 8.21
N PRO A 365 -11.75 -1.97 7.33
CA PRO A 365 -11.06 -1.79 6.05
C PRO A 365 -11.93 -1.09 4.96
N GLY A 366 -13.12 -0.61 5.32
CA GLY A 366 -14.05 0.15 4.48
C GLY A 366 -15.06 0.89 5.34
#